data_AF-A0A841L0N9-F1
#
_entry.id   AF-A0A841L0N9-F1
#
_cell.length_a   1.000
_cell.length_b   1.000
_cell.length_c   1.000
_cell.angle_alpha   90.00
_cell.angle_beta   90.00
_cell.angle_gamma   90.00
#
_symmetry.space_group_name_H-M   'P 1'
#
loop_
_entity.id
_entity.type
_entity.pdbx_description
1 polymer ?
#
loop_
_entity_poly.entity_id
_entity_poly.type
_entity_poly.pdbx_seq_one_letter_code
_entity_poly.pdbx_strand_id
1 'polypeptide(L)'
;MRKVRITVLKRCFYEEYAEAYLTDGKEVGPCPLLKEGDTFVFEGSAVMPAGFCPWAWIDIYRGVTSLSAGATYLPWNNKDGMQILCCTDGVRPVVFALEAFDD
;
A
#
# COMPACT_ATOMS: atom_id res chain seq x y z
N MET A 1 11.42 16.95 4.71
CA MET A 1 10.43 15.91 4.36
C MET A 1 10.98 14.60 4.89
N ARG A 2 10.15 13.84 5.61
CA ARG A 2 10.55 12.54 6.18
C ARG A 2 10.49 11.47 5.10
N LYS A 3 11.35 10.47 5.19
CA LYS A 3 11.24 9.28 4.33
C LYS A 3 10.06 8.45 4.82
N VAL A 4 9.44 7.70 3.91
CA VAL A 4 8.31 6.83 4.25
C VAL A 4 8.61 5.42 3.77
N ARG A 5 8.62 4.47 4.70
CA ARG A 5 8.73 3.05 4.41
C ARG A 5 7.33 2.54 4.08
N ILE A 6 7.22 1.81 2.99
CA ILE A 6 6.02 1.14 2.53
C ILE A 6 6.29 -0.36 2.65
N THR A 7 5.60 -1.02 3.58
CA THR A 7 5.74 -2.46 3.83
C THR A 7 4.48 -3.17 3.39
N VAL A 8 4.61 -4.21 2.57
CA VAL A 8 3.48 -5.07 2.18
C VAL A 8 3.12 -5.99 3.33
N LEU A 9 1.96 -5.78 3.95
CA LEU A 9 1.49 -6.60 5.06
C LEU A 9 0.77 -7.87 4.59
N LYS A 10 -0.16 -7.70 3.66
CA LYS A 10 -1.06 -8.79 3.24
C LYS A 10 -1.47 -8.64 1.79
N ARG A 11 -1.57 -9.77 1.09
CA ARG A 11 -2.26 -9.86 -0.19
C ARG A 11 -3.57 -10.59 0.02
N CYS A 12 -4.67 -9.86 -0.07
CA CYS A 12 -6.00 -10.43 0.05
C CYS A 12 -6.48 -10.92 -1.32
N PHE A 13 -7.45 -11.82 -1.30
CA PHE A 13 -8.15 -12.29 -2.49
C PHE A 13 -9.56 -12.73 -2.11
N TYR A 14 -10.56 -12.06 -2.66
CA TYR A 14 -11.96 -12.39 -2.49
C TYR A 14 -12.39 -13.29 -3.66
N GLU A 15 -12.24 -14.60 -3.46
CA GLU A 15 -12.54 -15.61 -4.47
C GLU A 15 -13.98 -15.52 -4.98
N GLU A 16 -14.92 -15.15 -4.12
CA GLU A 16 -16.33 -15.00 -4.46
C GLU A 16 -16.57 -13.84 -5.44
N TYR A 17 -15.81 -12.75 -5.30
CA TYR A 17 -15.89 -11.61 -6.23
C TYR A 17 -15.15 -11.91 -7.53
N ALA A 18 -14.04 -12.64 -7.43
CA ALA A 18 -13.30 -13.09 -8.59
C ALA A 18 -14.18 -13.98 -9.48
N GLU A 19 -14.79 -15.01 -8.90
CA GLU A 19 -15.68 -15.94 -9.61
C GLU A 19 -16.89 -15.24 -10.24
N ALA A 20 -17.49 -14.29 -9.53
CA ALA A 20 -18.71 -13.62 -9.99
C ALA A 20 -18.47 -12.56 -11.07
N TYR A 21 -17.31 -11.90 -11.07
CA TYR A 21 -17.11 -10.66 -11.83
C TYR A 21 -15.86 -10.61 -12.72
N LEU A 22 -14.88 -11.50 -12.55
CA LEU A 22 -13.67 -11.52 -13.37
C LEU A 22 -13.75 -12.56 -14.49
N THR A 23 -13.19 -12.23 -15.66
CA THR A 23 -13.20 -13.11 -16.84
C THR A 23 -12.58 -14.48 -16.57
N ASP A 24 -11.45 -14.51 -15.85
CA ASP A 24 -10.74 -15.74 -15.51
C ASP A 24 -11.15 -16.29 -14.13
N GLY A 25 -12.22 -15.75 -13.53
CA GLY A 25 -12.74 -16.20 -12.24
C GLY A 25 -11.69 -16.25 -11.15
N LYS A 26 -11.71 -17.33 -10.35
CA LYS A 26 -10.76 -17.58 -9.27
C LYS A 26 -9.31 -17.80 -9.72
N GLU A 27 -9.07 -18.15 -10.98
CA GLU A 27 -7.73 -18.50 -11.48
C GLU A 27 -6.76 -17.30 -11.49
N VAL A 28 -7.29 -16.07 -11.43
CA VAL A 28 -6.47 -14.84 -11.34
C VAL A 28 -5.61 -14.76 -10.07
N GLY A 29 -6.07 -15.36 -8.98
CA GLY A 29 -5.40 -15.35 -7.68
C GLY A 29 -5.13 -13.96 -7.06
N PRO A 30 -4.36 -13.92 -5.95
CA PRO A 30 -3.93 -12.67 -5.32
C PRO A 30 -2.97 -11.88 -6.21
N CYS A 31 -2.71 -10.62 -5.84
CA CYS A 31 -1.82 -9.74 -6.59
C CYS A 31 -0.45 -10.40 -6.92
N PRO A 32 -0.08 -10.50 -8.22
CA PRO A 32 1.17 -11.15 -8.62
C PRO A 32 2.39 -10.23 -8.56
N LEU A 33 2.19 -8.91 -8.48
CA LEU A 33 3.27 -7.91 -8.57
C LEU A 33 4.03 -7.70 -7.27
N LEU A 34 3.36 -7.89 -6.14
CA LEU A 34 3.90 -7.63 -4.81
C LEU A 34 3.88 -8.93 -3.99
N LYS A 35 4.75 -9.02 -2.98
CA LYS A 35 4.82 -10.13 -2.03
C LYS A 35 4.74 -9.62 -0.60
N GLU A 36 4.15 -10.42 0.28
CA GLU A 36 4.10 -10.11 1.71
C GLU A 36 5.53 -10.00 2.26
N GLY A 37 5.81 -8.92 3.00
CA GLY A 37 7.14 -8.58 3.50
C GLY A 37 8.00 -7.73 2.55
N ASP A 38 7.57 -7.48 1.30
CA ASP A 38 8.28 -6.53 0.44
C ASP A 38 8.30 -5.14 1.08
N THR A 39 9.43 -4.44 0.96
CA THR A 39 9.61 -3.09 1.48
C THR A 39 10.11 -2.14 0.40
N PHE A 40 9.56 -0.94 0.41
CA PHE A 40 9.92 0.15 -0.50
C PHE A 40 10.11 1.42 0.31
N VAL A 41 10.95 2.34 -0.19
CA VAL A 41 11.21 3.61 0.48
C VAL A 41 10.87 4.75 -0.48
N PHE A 42 9.99 5.64 -0.02
CA PHE A 42 9.76 6.93 -0.65
C PHE A 42 10.78 7.94 -0.14
N GLU A 43 11.63 8.41 -1.06
CA GLU A 43 12.73 9.36 -0.80
C GLU A 43 12.31 10.83 -0.96
N GLY A 44 11.11 11.11 -1.49
CA GLY A 44 10.60 12.46 -1.69
C GLY A 44 10.29 12.80 -3.15
N SER A 45 10.05 14.09 -3.41
CA SER A 45 9.89 14.67 -4.75
C SER A 45 8.79 14.06 -5.62
N ALA A 46 7.74 13.51 -5.01
CA ALA A 46 6.63 12.86 -5.72
C ALA A 46 7.05 11.67 -6.61
N VAL A 47 8.25 11.11 -6.41
CA VAL A 47 8.76 9.99 -7.20
C VAL A 47 8.31 8.68 -6.58
N MET A 48 7.67 7.83 -7.37
CA MET A 48 7.30 6.48 -6.96
C MET A 48 8.56 5.63 -6.70
N PRO A 49 8.62 4.82 -5.63
CA PRO A 49 9.72 3.90 -5.42
C PRO A 49 9.90 2.92 -6.59
N ALA A 50 11.14 2.64 -6.96
CA ALA A 50 11.45 1.69 -8.03
C ALA A 50 10.88 0.30 -7.71
N GLY A 51 10.27 -0.34 -8.70
CA GLY A 51 9.65 -1.67 -8.56
C GLY A 51 8.30 -1.67 -7.83
N PHE A 52 7.81 -0.53 -7.36
CA PHE A 52 6.47 -0.46 -6.77
C PHE A 52 5.38 -0.46 -7.85
N CYS A 53 4.19 -0.96 -7.50
CA CYS A 53 3.06 -1.02 -8.42
C CYS A 53 2.50 0.39 -8.69
N PRO A 54 2.37 0.84 -9.96
CA PRO A 54 1.91 2.19 -10.28
C PRO A 54 0.44 2.44 -9.92
N TRP A 55 -0.41 1.42 -9.93
CA TRP A 55 -1.80 1.53 -9.48
C TRP A 55 -1.87 1.74 -7.97
N ALA A 56 -1.22 0.86 -7.21
CA ALA A 56 -1.15 0.98 -5.76
C ALA A 56 -0.49 2.29 -5.32
N TRP A 57 0.45 2.81 -6.12
CA TRP A 57 1.07 4.11 -5.85
C TRP A 57 0.05 5.24 -5.81
N ILE A 58 -0.80 5.35 -6.84
CA ILE A 58 -1.83 6.39 -6.91
C ILE A 58 -2.76 6.31 -5.69
N ASP A 59 -3.15 5.10 -5.31
CA ASP A 59 -4.04 4.84 -4.16
C ASP A 59 -3.46 5.35 -2.84
N ILE A 60 -2.18 5.06 -2.59
CA ILE A 60 -1.54 5.35 -1.29
C ILE A 60 -0.77 6.68 -1.28
N TYR A 61 -0.56 7.31 -2.44
CA TYR A 61 0.31 8.48 -2.61
C TYR A 61 -0.06 9.64 -1.67
N ARG A 62 -1.35 9.91 -1.50
CA ARG A 62 -1.84 10.93 -0.56
C ARG A 62 -1.39 10.63 0.87
N GLY A 63 -1.46 9.37 1.30
CA GLY A 63 -1.03 8.95 2.62
C GLY A 63 0.48 9.07 2.80
N VAL A 64 1.25 8.60 1.80
CA VAL A 64 2.71 8.69 1.79
C VAL A 64 3.18 10.13 1.88
N THR A 65 2.64 11.03 1.06
CA THR A 65 3.01 12.45 1.06
C THR A 65 2.60 13.16 2.35
N SER A 66 1.42 12.85 2.89
CA SER A 66 0.96 13.40 4.17
C SER A 66 1.89 13.00 5.31
N LEU A 67 2.26 11.71 5.39
CA LEU A 67 3.22 11.21 6.39
C LEU A 67 4.61 11.85 6.24
N SER A 68 5.11 11.96 5.01
CA SER A 68 6.38 12.64 4.68
C SER A 68 6.37 14.11 5.09
N ALA A 69 5.21 14.77 5.04
CA ALA A 69 5.00 16.16 5.43
C ALA A 69 4.79 16.37 6.95
N GLY A 70 4.71 15.31 7.75
CA GLY A 70 4.55 15.45 9.20
C GLY A 70 3.19 15.04 9.76
N ALA A 71 2.26 14.52 8.94
CA ALA A 71 0.93 14.17 9.41
C ALA A 71 0.96 13.09 10.50
N THR A 72 0.02 13.20 11.44
CA THR A 72 -0.27 12.21 12.47
C THR A 72 -1.65 11.63 12.26
N TYR A 73 -1.81 10.35 12.60
CA TYR A 73 -3.08 9.63 12.58
C TYR A 73 -3.42 9.04 13.95
N LEU A 74 -2.81 9.57 15.01
CA LEU A 74 -3.27 9.33 16.38
C LEU A 74 -4.65 10.03 16.59
N PRO A 75 -5.55 9.45 17.41
CA PRO A 75 -5.40 8.21 18.17
C PRO A 75 -5.89 6.96 17.41
N TRP A 76 -6.22 7.07 16.11
CA TRP A 76 -6.71 5.93 15.33
C TRP A 76 -5.64 4.85 15.16
N ASN A 77 -4.42 5.24 14.78
CA ASN A 77 -3.26 4.35 14.81
C ASN A 77 -2.55 4.44 16.16
N ASN A 78 -1.88 3.37 16.57
CA ASN A 78 -1.20 3.30 17.86
C ASN A 78 0.23 3.90 17.87
N LYS A 79 0.70 4.38 16.72
CA LYS A 79 2.05 4.92 16.52
C LYS A 79 1.96 6.20 15.69
N ASP A 80 2.67 7.24 16.12
CA ASP A 80 2.78 8.46 15.34
C ASP A 80 3.55 8.23 14.03
N GLY A 81 3.22 8.99 12.99
CA GLY A 81 3.85 8.85 11.67
C GLY A 81 3.55 7.52 10.98
N MET A 82 2.48 6.82 11.36
CA MET A 82 2.06 5.57 10.72
C MET A 82 0.66 5.67 10.12
N GLN A 83 0.42 4.95 9.02
CA GLN A 83 -0.91 4.69 8.47
C GLN A 83 -0.99 3.33 7.79
N ILE A 84 -2.14 2.65 7.90
CA ILE A 84 -2.45 1.46 7.11
C ILE A 84 -3.33 1.88 5.93
N LEU A 85 -2.89 1.58 4.71
CA LEU A 85 -3.64 1.82 3.48
C LEU A 85 -3.62 0.56 2.61
N CYS A 86 -4.41 0.54 1.54
CA CYS A 86 -4.44 -0.58 0.61
C CYS A 86 -4.47 -0.12 -0.85
N CYS A 87 -4.10 -1.04 -1.74
CA CYS A 87 -4.49 -0.95 -3.13
C CYS A 87 -6.02 -1.10 -3.20
N THR A 88 -6.68 -0.21 -3.93
CA THR A 88 -8.14 -0.11 -3.99
C THR A 88 -8.79 -1.14 -4.90
N ASP A 89 -8.04 -2.17 -5.32
CA ASP A 89 -8.57 -3.35 -6.01
C ASP A 89 -9.58 -4.07 -5.09
N GLY A 90 -10.87 -3.98 -5.44
CA GLY A 90 -11.96 -4.57 -4.66
C GLY A 90 -12.00 -6.09 -4.67
N VAL A 91 -11.23 -6.77 -5.54
CA VAL A 91 -11.17 -8.24 -5.63
C VAL A 91 -9.91 -8.78 -4.96
N ARG A 92 -8.76 -8.12 -5.14
CA ARG A 92 -7.47 -8.58 -4.60
C ARG A 92 -6.63 -7.45 -3.98
N PRO A 93 -7.14 -6.77 -2.94
CA PRO A 93 -6.43 -5.64 -2.36
C PRO A 93 -5.13 -6.10 -1.72
N VAL A 94 -4.11 -5.25 -1.83
CA VAL A 94 -2.83 -5.39 -1.11
C VAL A 94 -2.82 -4.38 0.02
N VAL A 95 -2.57 -4.84 1.24
CA VAL A 95 -2.53 -3.99 2.44
C VAL A 95 -1.10 -3.58 2.73
N PHE A 96 -0.90 -2.30 3.02
CA PHE A 96 0.39 -1.68 3.26
C PHE A 96 0.44 -1.03 4.65
N ALA A 97 1.56 -1.20 5.34
CA ALA A 97 1.97 -0.31 6.42
C ALA A 97 2.84 0.80 5.85
N LEU A 98 2.45 2.04 6.14
CA LEU A 98 3.23 3.22 5.82
C LEU A 98 3.80 3.79 7.11
N GLU A 99 5.11 3.99 7.15
CA GLU A 99 5.81 4.49 8.33
C GLU A 99 6.76 5.61 7.94
N ALA A 100 6.50 6.82 8.41
CA ALA A 100 7.48 7.90 8.35
C ALA A 100 8.63 7.60 9.31
N PHE A 101 9.85 7.87 8.85
CA PHE A 101 11.03 7.82 9.68
C PHE A 101 11.95 9.00 9.34
N ASP A 102 12.60 9.50 10.38
CA ASP A 102 13.72 10.41 10.25
C ASP A 102 14.96 9.52 10.18
N ASP A 103 15.73 9.60 9.08
CA ASP A 103 17.06 8.99 9.04
C ASP A 103 17.94 9.58 10.15
#